data_AF-A0A9X8ULX8-F1
#
_entry.id   AF-A0A9X8ULX8-F1
#
_cell.length_a   1.000
_cell.length_b   1.000
_cell.length_c   1.000
_cell.angle_alpha   90.00
_cell.angle_beta   90.00
_cell.angle_gamma   90.00
#
_symmetry.space_group_name_H-M   'P 1'
#
loop_
_entity.id
_entity.type
_entity.pdbx_description
1 polymer ?
#
loop_
_entity_poly.entity_id
_entity_poly.type
_entity_poly.pdbx_seq_one_letter_code
_entity_poly.pdbx_strand_id
1 'polypeptide(L)'
;MKKLRTALPAMVLLACALALSANAQGAAFERNPNGAGWGISVPFTPDSRADYTFELYLGSSAADALPENLLDRKEGVTASPVFLEAYGFDPSIPGTVLWLRVSASVDPRRQGLDTPGMREQKITLSGGCGCTGLSTYEQPFYYGDGTERNPFLVSTPQQLQHLNNGRHLQQGQYFLQTCDIDLRGYDSDGDPANGNWRPIGYTTYPDYPGIFIGHYDGNGHLVQNMSFHLTLDENTAGLFGAIQSSTIENLGVVSGEILTDSDIGGVVGTAINSHIACCYADVNITGSTSDPMGGPVVSTLYDSTIENCCGRGNISSSVASGGIAGAFWGGTNTIRNCYSLATLQSTRFTGGIVARLNTGLSYTMDGCYWLAGPLYAEGSGGVTPSGNYRLASLSDFESGVPFPGWDTGVWQFEAGKAPQLRVFLR
;
A
#
# COMPACT_ATOMS: atom_id res chain seq x y z
N MET A 1 26.59 42.52 -76.20
CA MET A 1 25.57 41.90 -75.32
C MET A 1 26.20 40.73 -74.57
N LYS A 2 26.76 40.98 -73.38
CA LYS A 2 27.26 39.94 -72.46
C LYS A 2 26.08 39.45 -71.61
N LYS A 3 25.66 38.20 -71.75
CA LYS A 3 24.71 37.56 -70.82
C LYS A 3 25.48 37.10 -69.58
N LEU A 4 25.36 37.84 -68.48
CA LEU A 4 25.68 37.34 -67.14
C LEU A 4 24.67 36.24 -66.81
N ARG A 5 25.12 34.99 -66.67
CA ARG A 5 24.37 33.93 -65.98
C ARG A 5 24.63 34.11 -64.48
N THR A 6 23.64 34.60 -63.75
CA THR A 6 23.62 34.57 -62.29
C THR A 6 23.43 33.13 -61.84
N ALA A 7 24.48 32.52 -61.29
CA ALA A 7 24.35 31.32 -60.48
C ALA A 7 23.76 31.73 -59.13
N LEU A 8 22.52 31.33 -58.84
CA LEU A 8 22.02 31.32 -57.47
C LEU A 8 22.79 30.23 -56.70
N PRO A 9 23.43 30.52 -55.56
CA PRO A 9 23.89 29.46 -54.69
C PRO A 9 22.63 28.80 -54.11
N ALA A 10 22.43 27.51 -54.40
CA ALA A 10 21.50 26.69 -53.64
C ALA A 10 22.06 26.60 -52.22
N MET A 11 21.58 27.51 -51.36
CA MET A 11 21.87 27.50 -49.93
C MET A 11 21.13 26.30 -49.36
N VAL A 12 21.82 25.16 -49.27
CA VAL A 12 21.34 23.99 -48.55
C VAL A 12 21.24 24.39 -47.08
N LEU A 13 20.06 24.81 -46.67
CA LEU A 13 19.70 24.96 -45.26
C LEU A 13 19.71 23.55 -44.67
N LEU A 14 20.82 23.21 -44.02
CA LEU A 14 20.93 21.97 -43.27
C LEU A 14 19.98 22.09 -42.09
N ALA A 15 18.86 21.38 -42.13
CA ALA A 15 17.90 21.39 -41.03
C ALA A 15 18.59 20.85 -39.77
N CYS A 16 18.52 21.61 -38.67
CA CYS A 16 19.06 21.15 -37.41
C CYS A 16 18.06 20.18 -36.76
N ALA A 17 18.54 19.02 -36.32
CA ALA A 17 17.73 18.09 -35.54
C ALA A 17 17.44 18.68 -34.14
N LEU A 18 16.20 18.59 -33.68
CA LEU A 18 15.84 18.96 -32.32
C LEU A 18 16.47 18.00 -31.31
N ALA A 19 16.98 18.54 -30.20
CA ALA A 19 17.61 17.74 -29.16
C ALA A 19 16.56 16.94 -28.35
N LEU A 20 16.83 15.66 -28.10
CA LEU A 20 16.02 14.76 -27.28
C LEU A 20 16.83 14.34 -26.05
N SER A 21 17.07 15.30 -25.16
CA SER A 21 17.96 15.18 -23.99
C SER A 21 17.36 14.43 -22.79
N ALA A 22 16.19 13.81 -22.95
CA ALA A 22 15.53 13.06 -21.88
C ALA A 22 16.18 11.68 -21.68
N ASN A 23 16.46 11.33 -20.43
CA ASN A 23 17.01 10.01 -20.07
C ASN A 23 16.37 9.48 -18.79
N ALA A 24 15.63 8.36 -18.91
CA ALA A 24 14.97 7.70 -17.78
C ALA A 24 15.72 6.45 -17.29
N GLN A 25 16.94 6.18 -17.78
CA GLN A 25 17.69 4.99 -17.35
C GLN A 25 18.06 5.08 -15.87
N GLY A 26 17.69 4.07 -15.09
CA GLY A 26 17.91 4.07 -13.65
C GLY A 26 17.02 5.05 -12.90
N ALA A 27 15.89 5.46 -13.47
CA ALA A 27 14.91 6.26 -12.75
C ALA A 27 14.42 5.52 -11.49
N ALA A 28 14.24 6.27 -10.41
CA ALA A 28 13.54 5.79 -9.23
C ALA A 28 12.04 5.71 -9.53
N PHE A 29 11.38 4.68 -9.00
CA PHE A 29 9.93 4.65 -8.95
C PHE A 29 9.51 5.40 -7.70
N GLU A 30 9.03 6.63 -7.88
CA GLU A 30 8.88 7.60 -6.80
C GLU A 30 7.47 8.15 -6.69
N ARG A 31 7.15 8.62 -5.49
CA ARG A 31 5.86 9.23 -5.18
C ARG A 31 5.76 10.55 -5.94
N ASN A 32 4.56 10.85 -6.46
CA ASN A 32 4.29 12.11 -7.13
C ASN A 32 4.59 13.28 -6.18
N PRO A 33 5.53 14.18 -6.53
CA PRO A 33 5.89 15.30 -5.65
C PRO A 33 4.75 16.30 -5.42
N ASN A 34 3.75 16.31 -6.30
CA ASN A 34 2.69 17.32 -6.35
C ASN A 34 1.28 16.75 -6.16
N GLY A 35 1.14 15.48 -5.79
CA GLY A 35 -0.17 14.84 -5.71
C GLY A 35 -0.14 13.42 -5.16
N ALA A 36 -1.28 12.72 -5.30
CA ALA A 36 -1.38 11.30 -5.05
C ALA A 36 -0.92 10.53 -6.29
N GLY A 37 -0.18 9.42 -6.10
CA GLY A 37 0.23 8.54 -7.19
C GLY A 37 1.72 8.23 -7.20
N TRP A 38 2.08 7.28 -8.05
CA TRP A 38 3.44 6.76 -8.20
C TRP A 38 3.84 6.73 -9.67
N GLY A 39 5.13 6.92 -9.94
CA GLY A 39 5.60 7.12 -11.29
C GLY A 39 7.11 7.26 -11.36
N ILE A 40 7.57 7.87 -12.45
CA ILE A 40 8.98 8.12 -12.68
C ILE A 40 9.22 9.60 -12.98
N SER A 41 10.28 10.15 -12.39
CA SER A 41 10.81 11.45 -12.79
C SER A 41 11.84 11.27 -13.90
N VAL A 42 11.61 11.96 -15.02
CA VAL A 42 12.51 11.94 -16.18
C VAL A 42 13.28 13.26 -16.24
N PRO A 43 14.59 13.25 -15.94
CA PRO A 43 15.46 14.39 -16.21
C PRO A 43 15.45 14.75 -17.70
N PHE A 44 15.34 16.04 -17.97
CA PHE A 44 15.20 16.58 -19.32
C PHE A 44 15.84 17.98 -19.42
N THR A 45 16.33 18.35 -20.60
CA THR A 45 16.81 19.71 -20.91
C THR A 45 16.06 20.25 -22.12
N PRO A 46 15.04 21.10 -21.94
CA PRO A 46 14.21 21.62 -23.04
C PRO A 46 15.00 22.52 -24.00
N ASP A 47 14.76 22.35 -25.29
CA ASP A 47 15.16 23.30 -26.33
C ASP A 47 14.01 24.29 -26.57
N SER A 48 14.28 25.59 -26.50
CA SER A 48 13.28 26.64 -26.69
C SER A 48 12.69 26.70 -28.11
N ARG A 49 13.23 25.92 -29.05
CA ARG A 49 12.77 25.80 -30.44
C ARG A 49 11.75 24.69 -30.65
N ALA A 50 11.37 23.96 -29.60
CA ALA A 50 10.51 22.79 -29.71
C ALA A 50 9.47 22.71 -28.60
N ASP A 51 8.33 22.14 -28.96
CA ASP A 51 7.31 21.68 -28.02
C ASP A 51 7.47 20.18 -27.82
N TYR A 52 7.53 19.75 -26.55
CA TYR A 52 7.79 18.35 -26.21
C TYR A 52 6.54 17.63 -25.72
N THR A 53 6.39 16.39 -26.17
CA THR A 53 5.40 15.44 -25.66
C THR A 53 6.14 14.23 -25.09
N PHE A 54 5.79 13.86 -23.85
CA PHE A 54 6.27 12.68 -23.16
C PHE A 54 5.13 11.68 -23.02
N GLU A 55 5.41 10.43 -23.35
CA GLU A 55 4.45 9.33 -23.27
C GLU A 55 5.12 8.15 -22.57
N LEU A 56 4.45 7.58 -21.56
CA LEU A 56 4.90 6.40 -20.83
C LEU A 56 4.03 5.21 -21.22
N TYR A 57 4.65 4.12 -21.67
CA TYR A 57 3.97 2.91 -22.11
C TYR A 57 4.35 1.70 -21.27
N LEU A 58 3.39 0.79 -21.08
CA LEU A 58 3.56 -0.52 -20.46
C LEU A 58 3.87 -1.61 -21.51
N GLY A 59 4.85 -2.46 -21.22
CA GLY A 59 5.12 -3.71 -21.94
C GLY A 59 5.86 -3.60 -23.27
N SER A 60 5.52 -2.62 -24.12
CA SER A 60 6.07 -2.51 -25.48
C SER A 60 6.50 -1.09 -25.85
N SER A 61 7.28 -0.97 -26.92
CA SER A 61 7.60 0.32 -27.55
C SER A 61 6.30 1.03 -27.97
N ALA A 62 6.30 2.36 -28.13
CA ALA A 62 5.10 3.06 -28.58
C ALA A 62 4.72 2.71 -30.02
N ALA A 63 5.69 2.27 -30.83
CA ALA A 63 5.45 1.79 -32.19
C ALA A 63 4.60 0.51 -32.22
N ASP A 64 4.68 -0.31 -31.17
CA ASP A 64 3.97 -1.59 -31.06
C ASP A 64 2.85 -1.55 -30.00
N ALA A 65 2.77 -0.48 -29.21
CA ALA A 65 1.84 -0.35 -28.10
C ALA A 65 0.41 -0.11 -28.60
N LEU A 66 -0.50 -0.92 -28.09
CA LEU A 66 -1.93 -0.65 -28.21
C LEU A 66 -2.30 0.58 -27.38
N PRO A 67 -3.33 1.36 -27.73
CA PRO A 67 -3.71 2.57 -26.99
C PRO A 67 -3.91 2.37 -25.48
N GLU A 68 -4.37 1.19 -25.08
CA GLU A 68 -4.55 0.79 -23.67
C GLU A 68 -3.24 0.64 -22.88
N ASN A 69 -2.09 0.53 -23.56
CA ASN A 69 -0.79 0.43 -22.90
C ASN A 69 -0.18 1.81 -22.57
N LEU A 70 -0.80 2.92 -22.99
CA LEU A 70 -0.37 4.27 -22.64
C LEU A 70 -0.78 4.58 -21.19
N LEU A 71 0.22 4.73 -20.31
CA LEU A 71 0.01 5.00 -18.88
C LEU A 71 -0.19 6.49 -18.60
N ASP A 72 0.65 7.35 -19.19
CA ASP A 72 0.57 8.80 -19.01
C ASP A 72 1.10 9.52 -20.26
N ARG A 73 0.55 10.72 -20.51
CA ARG A 73 0.92 11.58 -21.63
C ARG A 73 0.93 13.05 -21.18
N LYS A 74 2.10 13.69 -21.31
CA LYS A 74 2.29 15.11 -20.99
C LYS A 74 2.71 15.87 -22.26
N GLU A 75 1.89 16.81 -22.69
CA GLU A 75 2.15 17.68 -23.84
C GLU A 75 2.64 19.07 -23.39
N GLY A 76 3.30 19.80 -24.29
CA GLY A 76 3.75 21.17 -24.03
C GLY A 76 4.78 21.28 -22.91
N VAL A 77 5.58 20.23 -22.73
CA VAL A 77 6.54 20.15 -21.62
C VAL A 77 7.68 21.14 -21.84
N THR A 78 7.85 22.06 -20.89
CA THR A 78 8.86 23.13 -20.93
C THR A 78 9.78 23.16 -19.70
N ALA A 79 9.58 22.24 -18.74
CA ALA A 79 10.30 22.18 -17.47
C ALA A 79 10.81 20.76 -17.17
N SER A 80 11.75 20.68 -16.23
CA SER A 80 12.43 19.45 -15.82
C SER A 80 12.51 19.37 -14.28
N PRO A 81 12.41 18.17 -13.67
CA PRO A 81 12.11 16.89 -14.31
C PRO A 81 10.63 16.76 -14.72
N VAL A 82 10.34 15.82 -15.61
CA VAL A 82 8.96 15.47 -16.01
C VAL A 82 8.52 14.25 -15.21
N PHE A 83 7.51 14.40 -14.36
CA PHE A 83 6.92 13.26 -13.66
C PHE A 83 5.84 12.62 -14.55
N LEU A 84 5.98 11.31 -14.77
CA LEU A 84 5.04 10.50 -15.54
C LEU A 84 4.45 9.44 -14.61
N GLU A 85 3.12 9.44 -14.50
CA GLU A 85 2.40 8.47 -13.68
C GLU A 85 2.45 7.07 -14.31
N ALA A 86 2.68 6.06 -13.49
CA ALA A 86 2.85 4.68 -13.93
C ALA A 86 1.82 3.76 -13.26
N TYR A 87 0.55 4.19 -13.23
CA TYR A 87 -0.54 3.41 -12.66
C TYR A 87 -0.66 2.04 -13.35
N GLY A 88 -0.84 0.98 -12.56
CA GLY A 88 -0.95 -0.39 -13.08
C GLY A 88 0.36 -1.03 -13.54
N PHE A 89 1.50 -0.36 -13.36
CA PHE A 89 2.80 -1.00 -13.52
C PHE A 89 3.09 -1.93 -12.34
N ASP A 90 3.18 -3.23 -12.62
CA ASP A 90 3.56 -4.26 -11.66
C ASP A 90 4.89 -4.90 -12.08
N PRO A 91 5.99 -4.64 -11.35
CA PRO A 91 7.29 -5.22 -11.64
C PRO A 91 7.38 -6.73 -11.34
N SER A 92 6.39 -7.35 -10.66
CA SER A 92 6.37 -8.81 -10.46
C SER A 92 6.01 -9.58 -11.72
N ILE A 93 5.21 -8.98 -12.62
CA ILE A 93 4.75 -9.66 -13.82
C ILE A 93 5.98 -9.88 -14.72
N PRO A 94 6.35 -11.15 -15.02
CA PRO A 94 7.53 -11.43 -15.81
C PRO A 94 7.46 -10.77 -17.19
N GLY A 95 8.47 -9.94 -17.50
CA GLY A 95 8.54 -9.23 -18.77
C GLY A 95 7.89 -7.85 -18.79
N THR A 96 7.28 -7.40 -17.68
CA THR A 96 6.74 -6.05 -17.57
C THR A 96 7.87 -5.03 -17.57
N VAL A 97 7.81 -4.10 -18.52
CA VAL A 97 8.82 -3.09 -18.75
C VAL A 97 8.13 -1.77 -19.09
N LEU A 98 8.73 -0.66 -18.68
CA LEU A 98 8.26 0.67 -19.08
C LEU A 98 9.03 1.14 -20.31
N TRP A 99 8.34 1.84 -21.20
CA TRP A 99 8.92 2.52 -22.34
C TRP A 99 8.57 4.00 -22.31
N LEU A 100 9.58 4.85 -22.40
CA LEU A 100 9.41 6.27 -22.57
C LEU A 100 9.51 6.61 -24.04
N ARG A 101 8.53 7.33 -24.58
CA ARG A 101 8.64 8.04 -25.85
C ARG A 101 8.67 9.54 -25.60
N VAL A 102 9.62 10.21 -26.24
CA VAL A 102 9.73 11.67 -26.26
C VAL A 102 9.68 12.13 -27.69
N SER A 103 8.72 12.99 -27.99
CA SER A 103 8.55 13.62 -29.30
C SER A 103 8.76 15.12 -29.18
N ALA A 104 9.51 15.71 -30.12
CA ALA A 104 9.78 17.13 -30.22
C ALA A 104 9.18 17.65 -31.53
N SER A 105 8.12 18.45 -31.44
CA SER A 105 7.58 19.16 -32.59
C SER A 105 8.28 20.49 -32.79
N VAL A 106 8.47 20.87 -34.05
CA VAL A 106 9.12 22.14 -34.42
C VAL A 106 8.19 23.30 -34.11
N ASP A 107 8.71 24.33 -33.44
CA ASP A 107 8.00 25.60 -33.27
C ASP A 107 7.47 26.08 -34.63
N PRO A 108 6.18 26.47 -34.75
CA PRO A 108 5.61 26.94 -36.01
C PRO A 108 6.43 28.03 -36.72
N ARG A 109 7.15 28.87 -35.97
CA ARG A 109 8.02 29.94 -36.48
C ARG A 109 9.30 29.43 -37.14
N ARG A 110 9.62 28.15 -36.98
CA ARG A 110 10.86 27.51 -37.45
C ARG A 110 10.60 26.35 -38.43
N GLN A 111 9.39 26.25 -38.97
CA GLN A 111 9.08 25.28 -40.03
C GLN A 111 10.03 25.43 -41.22
N GLY A 112 10.63 24.31 -41.64
CA GLY A 112 11.62 24.26 -42.72
C GLY A 112 13.06 24.61 -42.31
N LEU A 113 13.30 25.04 -41.06
CA LEU A 113 14.64 25.29 -40.50
C LEU A 113 15.09 24.17 -39.55
N ASP A 114 14.16 23.55 -38.85
CA ASP A 114 14.41 22.42 -37.96
C ASP A 114 13.54 21.22 -38.36
N THR A 115 13.94 20.03 -37.92
CA THR A 115 13.21 18.77 -38.19
C THR A 115 12.68 18.21 -36.87
N PRO A 116 11.41 17.71 -36.84
CA PRO A 116 10.88 17.06 -35.64
C PRO A 116 11.74 15.86 -35.24
N GLY A 117 11.78 15.60 -33.93
CA GLY A 117 12.55 14.50 -33.36
C GLY A 117 11.63 13.54 -32.60
N MET A 118 11.97 12.25 -32.60
CA MET A 118 11.35 11.27 -31.72
C MET A 118 12.42 10.30 -31.20
N ARG A 119 12.36 9.98 -29.91
CA ARG A 119 13.21 8.97 -29.28
C ARG A 119 12.35 8.09 -28.38
N GLU A 120 12.62 6.79 -28.44
CA GLU A 120 12.10 5.81 -27.49
C GLU A 120 13.23 5.27 -26.61
N GLN A 121 12.89 4.95 -25.37
CA GLN A 121 13.80 4.37 -24.40
C GLN A 121 13.07 3.36 -23.52
N LYS A 122 13.54 2.11 -23.56
CA LYS A 122 13.20 1.13 -22.53
C LYS A 122 13.78 1.60 -21.19
N ILE A 123 12.97 1.57 -20.15
CA ILE A 123 13.33 2.03 -18.81
C ILE A 123 13.73 0.82 -17.99
N THR A 124 14.89 0.91 -17.34
CA THR A 124 15.25 0.01 -16.24
C THR A 124 15.23 0.85 -14.98
N LEU A 125 14.37 0.49 -14.03
CA LEU A 125 14.33 1.13 -12.72
C LEU A 125 15.63 0.84 -11.97
N SER A 126 16.07 1.78 -11.14
CA SER A 126 17.28 1.61 -10.34
C SER A 126 16.99 0.98 -8.98
N GLY A 127 18.06 0.51 -8.35
CA GLY A 127 18.05 0.11 -6.95
C GLY A 127 17.76 -1.36 -6.74
N GLY A 128 17.40 -1.67 -5.52
CA GLY A 128 17.27 -3.01 -4.96
C GLY A 128 18.11 -3.13 -3.69
N CYS A 129 17.68 -3.98 -2.77
CA CYS A 129 18.30 -4.08 -1.44
C CYS A 129 19.70 -4.71 -1.47
N GLY A 130 20.09 -5.34 -2.59
CA GLY A 130 21.38 -6.03 -2.75
C GLY A 130 21.54 -7.26 -1.86
N CYS A 131 20.45 -7.75 -1.26
CA CYS A 131 20.46 -8.98 -0.47
C CYS A 131 20.75 -10.18 -1.39
N THR A 132 21.66 -11.05 -0.96
CA THR A 132 22.08 -12.26 -1.67
C THR A 132 22.13 -13.43 -0.70
N GLY A 133 22.16 -14.67 -1.21
CA GLY A 133 22.18 -15.87 -0.36
C GLY A 133 20.87 -16.11 0.41
N LEU A 134 19.75 -15.65 -0.16
CA LEU A 134 18.42 -15.83 0.42
C LEU A 134 17.95 -17.28 0.31
N SER A 135 17.05 -17.66 1.22
CA SER A 135 16.33 -18.93 1.13
C SER A 135 15.40 -18.95 -0.08
N THR A 136 14.85 -20.12 -0.42
CA THR A 136 13.86 -20.26 -1.51
C THR A 136 12.52 -19.58 -1.24
N TYR A 137 12.29 -19.11 -0.01
CA TYR A 137 11.05 -18.45 0.43
C TYR A 137 11.18 -16.92 0.48
N GLU A 138 12.36 -16.39 0.19
CA GLU A 138 12.63 -14.95 0.17
C GLU A 138 13.12 -14.53 -1.21
N GLN A 139 12.71 -13.34 -1.63
CA GLN A 139 13.23 -12.69 -2.83
C GLN A 139 13.68 -11.28 -2.44
N PRO A 140 14.83 -10.81 -2.96
CA PRO A 140 15.27 -9.48 -2.66
C PRO A 140 14.31 -8.46 -3.27
N PHE A 141 14.29 -7.26 -2.70
CA PHE A 141 13.71 -6.12 -3.39
C PHE A 141 14.61 -5.77 -4.57
N TYR A 142 14.06 -5.85 -5.79
CA TYR A 142 14.80 -5.56 -7.02
C TYR A 142 14.83 -4.07 -7.36
N TYR A 143 13.98 -3.27 -6.72
CA TYR A 143 13.80 -1.85 -7.00
C TYR A 143 13.57 -1.08 -5.71
N GLY A 144 13.99 0.18 -5.71
CA GLY A 144 13.93 1.06 -4.55
C GLY A 144 15.22 1.06 -3.71
N ASP A 145 15.34 2.05 -2.84
CA ASP A 145 16.41 2.15 -1.83
C ASP A 145 15.87 2.19 -0.39
N GLY A 146 14.54 2.08 -0.24
CA GLY A 146 13.87 2.04 1.06
C GLY A 146 13.65 3.42 1.69
N THR A 147 13.87 4.51 0.95
CA THR A 147 13.50 5.87 1.36
C THR A 147 12.04 6.16 1.05
N GLU A 148 11.45 7.16 1.71
CA GLU A 148 10.08 7.62 1.45
C GLU A 148 9.84 7.95 -0.03
N ARG A 149 10.84 8.57 -0.66
CA ARG A 149 10.76 8.97 -2.06
C ARG A 149 10.93 7.78 -3.00
N ASN A 150 11.69 6.75 -2.63
CA ASN A 150 12.02 5.61 -3.47
C ASN A 150 11.92 4.30 -2.64
N PRO A 151 10.70 3.91 -2.24
CA PRO A 151 10.48 2.76 -1.36
C PRO A 151 10.88 1.46 -2.05
N PHE A 152 11.16 0.43 -1.25
CA PHE A 152 11.28 -0.91 -1.81
C PHE A 152 9.95 -1.40 -2.34
N LEU A 153 9.94 -1.85 -3.59
CA LEU A 153 8.72 -2.35 -4.23
C LEU A 153 8.46 -3.80 -3.81
N VAL A 154 7.24 -4.06 -3.37
CA VAL A 154 6.76 -5.37 -2.91
C VAL A 154 5.66 -5.86 -3.85
N SER A 155 5.87 -7.04 -4.42
CA SER A 155 5.05 -7.53 -5.52
C SER A 155 4.88 -9.06 -5.52
N THR A 156 5.57 -9.76 -4.62
CA THR A 156 5.46 -11.22 -4.48
C THR A 156 5.38 -11.62 -3.02
N PRO A 157 4.79 -12.79 -2.70
CA PRO A 157 4.83 -13.35 -1.35
C PRO A 157 6.26 -13.45 -0.78
N GLN A 158 7.25 -13.80 -1.61
CA GLN A 158 8.63 -13.93 -1.18
C GLN A 158 9.28 -12.58 -0.87
N GLN A 159 8.95 -11.51 -1.61
CA GLN A 159 9.39 -10.16 -1.27
C GLN A 159 8.70 -9.67 0.00
N LEU A 160 7.42 -9.98 0.17
CA LEU A 160 6.68 -9.66 1.39
C LEU A 160 7.29 -10.36 2.62
N GLN A 161 7.60 -11.66 2.50
CA GLN A 161 8.30 -12.43 3.53
C GLN A 161 9.71 -11.87 3.81
N HIS A 162 10.38 -11.30 2.80
CA HIS A 162 11.72 -10.72 2.92
C HIS A 162 11.78 -9.49 3.83
N LEU A 163 10.65 -8.86 4.19
CA LEU A 163 10.61 -7.82 5.22
C LEU A 163 11.12 -8.32 6.58
N ASN A 164 11.01 -9.62 6.86
CA ASN A 164 11.54 -10.24 8.08
C ASN A 164 13.08 -10.34 8.12
N ASN A 165 13.76 -10.02 7.02
CA ASN A 165 15.22 -10.03 6.99
C ASN A 165 15.79 -8.94 7.93
N GLY A 166 16.87 -9.25 8.65
CA GLY A 166 17.49 -8.31 9.60
C GLY A 166 17.99 -6.99 8.96
N ARG A 167 18.18 -6.96 7.63
CA ARG A 167 18.48 -5.73 6.87
C ARG A 167 17.28 -4.82 6.63
N HIS A 168 16.08 -5.24 7.02
CA HIS A 168 14.81 -4.56 6.72
C HIS A 168 13.92 -4.42 7.95
N LEU A 169 13.74 -5.50 8.72
CA LEU A 169 12.73 -5.63 9.77
C LEU A 169 12.69 -4.45 10.76
N GLN A 170 13.85 -3.92 11.15
CA GLN A 170 13.97 -2.89 12.19
C GLN A 170 14.66 -1.61 11.71
N GLN A 171 14.61 -1.33 10.40
CA GLN A 171 15.42 -0.27 9.80
C GLN A 171 14.67 1.04 9.53
N GLY A 172 13.35 1.10 9.79
CA GLY A 172 12.55 2.31 9.54
C GLY A 172 12.38 2.62 8.05
N GLN A 173 12.43 1.60 7.19
CA GLN A 173 12.40 1.75 5.73
C GLN A 173 10.98 1.83 5.20
N TYR A 174 10.86 2.31 3.96
CA TYR A 174 9.59 2.46 3.23
C TYR A 174 9.41 1.34 2.21
N PHE A 175 8.22 0.78 2.18
CA PHE A 175 7.81 -0.31 1.31
C PHE A 175 6.50 0.05 0.62
N LEU A 176 6.40 -0.28 -0.67
CA LEU A 176 5.22 -0.01 -1.49
C LEU A 176 4.76 -1.30 -2.18
N GLN A 177 3.53 -1.71 -1.92
CA GLN A 177 2.90 -2.80 -2.64
C GLN A 177 2.46 -2.33 -4.04
N THR A 178 2.72 -3.15 -5.05
CA THR A 178 2.48 -2.78 -6.47
C THR A 178 1.41 -3.62 -7.15
N CYS A 179 0.94 -4.67 -6.49
CA CYS A 179 -0.11 -5.56 -6.97
C CYS A 179 -0.76 -6.29 -5.80
N ASP A 180 -1.87 -6.96 -6.05
CA ASP A 180 -2.42 -7.90 -5.06
C ASP A 180 -1.44 -9.06 -4.87
N ILE A 181 -1.23 -9.46 -3.61
CA ILE A 181 -0.34 -10.55 -3.23
C ILE A 181 -1.18 -11.72 -2.75
N ASP A 182 -1.03 -12.86 -3.40
CA ASP A 182 -1.78 -14.07 -3.07
C ASP A 182 -0.89 -15.05 -2.31
N LEU A 183 -1.28 -15.34 -1.06
CA LEU A 183 -0.58 -16.26 -0.17
C LEU A 183 -1.10 -17.71 -0.28
N ARG A 184 -1.91 -18.06 -1.28
CA ARG A 184 -2.28 -19.47 -1.51
C ARG A 184 -1.04 -20.36 -1.63
N GLY A 185 -1.06 -21.45 -0.87
CA GLY A 185 0.05 -22.40 -0.82
C GLY A 185 1.16 -21.99 0.14
N TYR A 186 1.13 -20.78 0.71
CA TYR A 186 1.94 -20.43 1.86
C TYR A 186 1.11 -20.68 3.12
N ASP A 187 1.46 -21.70 3.88
CA ASP A 187 0.84 -21.98 5.18
C ASP A 187 1.92 -22.25 6.22
N SER A 188 1.59 -22.08 7.50
CA SER A 188 2.54 -22.30 8.60
C SER A 188 2.36 -23.70 9.20
N ASP A 189 2.10 -24.72 8.37
CA ASP A 189 1.83 -26.08 8.87
C ASP A 189 3.11 -26.88 9.21
N GLY A 190 4.28 -26.27 8.99
CA GLY A 190 5.58 -26.88 9.27
C GLY A 190 6.10 -27.76 8.14
N ASP A 191 5.38 -27.91 7.04
CA ASP A 191 5.90 -28.49 5.80
C ASP A 191 6.75 -27.43 5.05
N PRO A 192 8.06 -27.63 4.87
CA PRO A 192 8.85 -26.73 4.03
C PRO A 192 8.49 -26.83 2.54
N ALA A 193 7.72 -27.83 2.08
CA ALA A 193 7.47 -28.04 0.66
C ALA A 193 6.45 -27.08 0.01
N ASN A 194 5.56 -26.46 0.78
CA ASN A 194 4.53 -25.53 0.31
C ASN A 194 4.89 -24.05 0.58
N GLY A 195 5.56 -23.76 1.69
CA GLY A 195 6.14 -22.44 2.01
C GLY A 195 5.61 -21.90 3.32
N ASN A 196 6.50 -21.61 4.26
CA ASN A 196 6.11 -21.15 5.60
C ASN A 196 5.91 -19.64 5.65
N TRP A 197 4.68 -19.16 5.40
CA TRP A 197 4.35 -17.77 5.71
C TRP A 197 4.56 -17.54 7.20
N ARG A 198 5.33 -16.51 7.54
CA ARG A 198 5.50 -16.03 8.91
C ARG A 198 5.07 -14.58 8.99
N PRO A 199 4.31 -14.19 10.04
CA PRO A 199 3.97 -12.79 10.27
C PRO A 199 5.21 -11.87 10.14
N ILE A 200 5.02 -10.70 9.54
CA ILE A 200 6.08 -9.70 9.42
C ILE A 200 6.27 -9.05 10.78
N GLY A 201 7.42 -9.30 11.39
CA GLY A 201 7.70 -8.98 12.77
C GLY A 201 6.77 -9.74 13.72
N TYR A 202 7.30 -10.29 14.81
CA TYR A 202 6.51 -10.99 15.80
C TYR A 202 7.24 -11.03 17.13
N THR A 203 6.49 -11.35 18.19
CA THR A 203 7.04 -11.52 19.53
C THR A 203 6.92 -12.99 19.92
N THR A 204 7.96 -13.52 20.54
CA THR A 204 7.89 -14.76 21.30
C THR A 204 8.00 -14.38 22.79
N TYR A 205 7.79 -15.30 23.72
CA TYR A 205 8.07 -15.01 25.13
C TYR A 205 9.08 -16.05 25.63
N PRO A 206 10.18 -15.65 26.28
CA PRO A 206 10.53 -14.28 26.70
C PRO A 206 11.29 -13.45 25.65
N ASP A 207 11.61 -14.01 24.49
CA ASP A 207 12.43 -13.37 23.47
C ASP A 207 11.59 -12.45 22.55
N TYR A 208 12.07 -11.26 22.22
CA TYR A 208 11.35 -10.34 21.32
C TYR A 208 12.12 -10.24 19.98
N PRO A 209 12.16 -11.33 19.20
CA PRO A 209 13.17 -11.55 18.16
C PRO A 209 13.10 -10.56 16.99
N GLY A 210 11.99 -9.84 16.79
CA GLY A 210 11.99 -8.71 15.88
C GLY A 210 10.60 -8.13 15.66
N ILE A 211 10.38 -6.93 16.20
CA ILE A 211 9.22 -6.11 15.89
C ILE A 211 9.50 -5.37 14.57
N PHE A 212 8.50 -5.24 13.69
CA PHE A 212 8.66 -4.46 12.47
C PHE A 212 8.72 -2.96 12.79
N ILE A 213 9.73 -2.27 12.26
CA ILE A 213 9.88 -0.81 12.31
C ILE A 213 10.02 -0.32 10.86
N GLY A 214 8.98 0.32 10.34
CA GLY A 214 8.98 0.85 8.97
C GLY A 214 7.63 1.39 8.53
N HIS A 215 7.55 1.69 7.23
CA HIS A 215 6.35 2.22 6.58
C HIS A 215 5.95 1.27 5.46
N TYR A 216 4.75 0.72 5.53
CA TYR A 216 4.20 -0.16 4.52
C TYR A 216 2.93 0.46 3.91
N ASP A 217 3.04 0.91 2.66
CA ASP A 217 1.93 1.40 1.86
C ASP A 217 1.43 0.26 0.95
N GLY A 218 0.25 -0.26 1.26
CA GLY A 218 -0.43 -1.27 0.46
C GLY A 218 -0.93 -0.74 -0.88
N ASN A 219 -0.93 0.59 -1.09
CA ASN A 219 -1.28 1.25 -2.35
C ASN A 219 -2.64 0.79 -2.91
N GLY A 220 -3.59 0.45 -2.05
CA GLY A 220 -4.92 -0.03 -2.45
C GLY A 220 -4.96 -1.46 -2.95
N HIS A 221 -3.93 -2.26 -2.65
CA HIS A 221 -3.86 -3.67 -3.01
C HIS A 221 -4.19 -4.59 -1.84
N LEU A 222 -4.53 -5.83 -2.19
CA LEU A 222 -4.91 -6.86 -1.25
C LEU A 222 -3.73 -7.81 -0.98
N VAL A 223 -3.64 -8.29 0.25
CA VAL A 223 -2.98 -9.57 0.57
C VAL A 223 -4.09 -10.59 0.82
N GLN A 224 -4.11 -11.64 0.02
CA GLN A 224 -5.21 -12.59 -0.05
C GLN A 224 -4.79 -14.00 0.37
N ASN A 225 -5.78 -14.78 0.82
CA ASN A 225 -5.64 -16.19 1.16
C ASN A 225 -4.56 -16.46 2.23
N MET A 226 -4.35 -15.49 3.11
CA MET A 226 -3.51 -15.66 4.28
C MET A 226 -4.10 -16.79 5.14
N SER A 227 -3.29 -17.80 5.41
CA SER A 227 -3.63 -18.86 6.36
C SER A 227 -2.38 -19.21 7.15
N PHE A 228 -2.52 -19.26 8.47
CA PHE A 228 -1.48 -19.77 9.34
C PHE A 228 -2.12 -20.53 10.49
N HIS A 229 -1.42 -21.58 10.89
CA HIS A 229 -1.65 -22.43 12.05
C HIS A 229 -0.44 -22.27 12.97
N LEU A 230 -0.39 -21.18 13.74
CA LEU A 230 0.77 -20.94 14.61
C LEU A 230 0.69 -21.84 15.83
N THR A 231 1.72 -22.67 16.01
CA THR A 231 1.91 -23.50 17.20
C THR A 231 2.65 -22.69 18.27
N LEU A 232 1.99 -22.39 19.39
CA LEU A 232 2.43 -22.00 20.76
C LEU A 232 3.69 -21.14 21.05
N ASP A 233 4.68 -21.01 20.17
CA ASP A 233 5.93 -20.29 20.45
C ASP A 233 5.85 -18.78 20.16
N GLU A 234 4.90 -18.36 19.31
CA GLU A 234 4.68 -16.98 18.89
C GLU A 234 3.47 -16.38 19.64
N ASN A 235 3.57 -15.16 20.16
CA ASN A 235 2.51 -14.55 20.98
C ASN A 235 1.59 -13.62 20.20
N THR A 236 1.98 -13.23 18.99
CA THR A 236 1.25 -12.22 18.21
C THR A 236 1.20 -12.60 16.74
N ALA A 237 0.01 -12.50 16.15
CA ALA A 237 -0.23 -13.02 14.81
C ALA A 237 -1.04 -12.05 13.94
N GLY A 238 -0.85 -12.16 12.62
CA GLY A 238 -1.45 -11.32 11.58
C GLY A 238 -0.59 -11.29 10.33
N LEU A 239 -0.92 -10.42 9.37
CA LEU A 239 0.02 -10.12 8.28
C LEU A 239 1.31 -9.53 8.88
N PHE A 240 1.17 -8.57 9.79
CA PHE A 240 2.23 -8.12 10.68
C PHE A 240 1.96 -8.72 12.07
N GLY A 241 2.87 -9.49 12.63
CA GLY A 241 2.68 -10.04 13.98
C GLY A 241 2.82 -8.92 15.02
N ALA A 242 3.84 -8.08 14.89
CA ALA A 242 4.05 -6.92 15.75
C ALA A 242 4.74 -5.77 15.01
N ILE A 243 4.26 -4.54 15.24
CA ILE A 243 4.83 -3.30 14.71
C ILE A 243 5.15 -2.31 15.83
N GLN A 244 6.20 -1.51 15.64
CA GLN A 244 6.57 -0.41 16.54
C GLN A 244 7.02 0.81 15.75
N SER A 245 6.57 2.00 16.17
CA SER A 245 6.94 3.27 15.51
C SER A 245 6.77 3.21 13.98
N SER A 246 5.70 2.56 13.55
CA SER A 246 5.47 2.18 12.16
C SER A 246 4.17 2.76 11.61
N THR A 247 4.11 2.87 10.28
CA THR A 247 2.88 3.19 9.55
C THR A 247 2.51 2.01 8.65
N ILE A 248 1.28 1.51 8.79
CA ILE A 248 0.70 0.54 7.86
C ILE A 248 -0.54 1.18 7.23
N GLU A 249 -0.53 1.40 5.92
CA GLU A 249 -1.61 2.13 5.27
C GLU A 249 -2.06 1.54 3.92
N ASN A 250 -3.29 1.89 3.52
CA ASN A 250 -3.87 1.56 2.21
C ASN A 250 -3.83 0.06 1.86
N LEU A 251 -3.96 -0.81 2.86
CA LEU A 251 -3.75 -2.24 2.73
C LEU A 251 -5.04 -3.03 3.01
N GLY A 252 -5.39 -3.92 2.09
CA GLY A 252 -6.48 -4.86 2.29
C GLY A 252 -5.94 -6.23 2.70
N VAL A 253 -6.50 -6.85 3.72
CA VAL A 253 -6.20 -8.24 4.09
C VAL A 253 -7.47 -9.07 4.00
N VAL A 254 -7.43 -10.09 3.15
CA VAL A 254 -8.55 -11.02 2.94
C VAL A 254 -8.06 -12.43 3.23
N SER A 255 -8.42 -12.98 4.38
CA SER A 255 -7.96 -14.30 4.81
C SER A 255 -9.03 -15.38 4.64
N GLY A 256 -8.60 -16.62 4.45
CA GLY A 256 -9.51 -17.78 4.42
C GLY A 256 -9.88 -18.22 5.83
N GLU A 257 -8.87 -18.58 6.63
CA GLU A 257 -8.98 -18.94 8.05
C GLU A 257 -7.62 -18.71 8.73
N ILE A 258 -7.67 -18.12 9.92
CA ILE A 258 -6.52 -17.86 10.79
C ILE A 258 -6.74 -18.61 12.10
N LEU A 259 -5.92 -19.64 12.36
CA LEU A 259 -5.97 -20.45 13.57
C LEU A 259 -4.70 -20.25 14.39
N THR A 260 -4.84 -19.88 15.65
CA THR A 260 -3.68 -19.64 16.52
C THR A 260 -4.08 -19.57 17.98
N ASP A 261 -3.10 -19.78 18.83
CA ASP A 261 -3.18 -19.70 20.28
C ASP A 261 -2.71 -18.32 20.82
N SER A 262 -2.56 -17.34 19.94
CA SER A 262 -1.85 -16.07 20.18
C SER A 262 -2.78 -14.86 20.01
N ASP A 263 -2.35 -13.65 20.39
CA ASP A 263 -3.11 -12.43 20.11
C ASP A 263 -3.16 -12.17 18.58
N ILE A 264 -4.36 -12.20 17.98
CA ILE A 264 -4.54 -12.11 16.52
C ILE A 264 -5.15 -10.79 16.07
N GLY A 265 -4.47 -10.12 15.15
CA GLY A 265 -5.09 -9.13 14.27
C GLY A 265 -5.00 -9.59 12.82
N GLY A 266 -6.04 -9.36 12.02
CA GLY A 266 -5.96 -9.68 10.58
C GLY A 266 -4.83 -8.92 9.89
N VAL A 267 -4.74 -7.60 10.14
CA VAL A 267 -3.65 -6.76 9.61
C VAL A 267 -2.45 -6.80 10.55
N VAL A 268 -2.65 -6.51 11.83
CA VAL A 268 -1.57 -6.37 12.82
C VAL A 268 -1.90 -7.09 14.12
N GLY A 269 -1.07 -8.03 14.59
CA GLY A 269 -1.23 -8.61 15.93
C GLY A 269 -1.11 -7.55 17.02
N THR A 270 0.08 -6.99 17.20
CA THR A 270 0.34 -5.92 18.20
C THR A 270 0.89 -4.65 17.56
N ALA A 271 0.32 -3.50 17.91
CA ALA A 271 0.78 -2.18 17.47
C ALA A 271 1.26 -1.33 18.65
N ILE A 272 2.49 -0.80 18.57
CA ILE A 272 3.12 0.03 19.60
C ILE A 272 3.56 1.37 19.01
N ASN A 273 3.10 2.50 19.53
CA ASN A 273 3.46 3.84 19.04
C ASN A 273 3.33 3.95 17.50
N SER A 274 2.26 3.36 16.94
CA SER A 274 2.13 3.14 15.50
C SER A 274 0.84 3.72 14.95
N HIS A 275 0.79 3.86 13.63
CA HIS A 275 -0.33 4.43 12.89
C HIS A 275 -0.80 3.45 11.83
N ILE A 276 -2.10 3.15 11.84
CA ILE A 276 -2.72 2.21 10.91
C ILE A 276 -3.88 2.93 10.23
N ALA A 277 -3.81 3.12 8.92
CA ALA A 277 -4.72 4.01 8.20
C ALA A 277 -5.25 3.42 6.91
N CYS A 278 -6.52 3.65 6.60
CA CYS A 278 -7.10 3.23 5.31
C CYS A 278 -6.95 1.72 5.04
N CYS A 279 -7.05 0.89 6.08
CA CYS A 279 -6.93 -0.56 5.96
C CYS A 279 -8.31 -1.25 5.95
N TYR A 280 -8.44 -2.26 5.11
CA TYR A 280 -9.61 -3.12 5.02
C TYR A 280 -9.23 -4.53 5.49
N ALA A 281 -9.99 -5.11 6.42
CA ALA A 281 -9.77 -6.49 6.86
C ALA A 281 -11.05 -7.30 6.72
N ASP A 282 -10.99 -8.40 5.98
CA ASP A 282 -12.05 -9.40 5.85
C ASP A 282 -11.47 -10.77 6.16
N VAL A 283 -11.55 -11.13 7.45
CA VAL A 283 -10.75 -12.22 8.01
C VAL A 283 -11.59 -13.12 8.90
N ASN A 284 -11.37 -14.43 8.80
CA ASN A 284 -11.92 -15.40 9.75
C ASN A 284 -10.84 -15.78 10.75
N ILE A 285 -11.01 -15.36 12.00
CA ILE A 285 -10.07 -15.61 13.10
C ILE A 285 -10.73 -16.57 14.09
N THR A 286 -10.05 -17.67 14.40
CA THR A 286 -10.43 -18.58 15.49
C THR A 286 -9.24 -18.78 16.42
N GLY A 287 -9.32 -18.18 17.62
CA GLY A 287 -8.35 -18.35 18.70
C GLY A 287 -8.73 -19.54 19.60
N SER A 288 -7.87 -20.55 19.69
CA SER A 288 -8.28 -21.88 20.19
C SER A 288 -8.06 -22.16 21.68
N THR A 289 -6.93 -21.76 22.31
CA THR A 289 -6.64 -22.34 23.64
C THR A 289 -6.00 -21.44 24.73
N SER A 290 -5.27 -20.36 24.43
CA SER A 290 -4.50 -19.59 25.44
C SER A 290 -4.80 -18.10 25.48
N ASP A 291 -5.94 -17.74 26.07
CA ASP A 291 -6.35 -16.36 26.31
C ASP A 291 -6.32 -15.37 25.10
N PRO A 292 -6.45 -15.78 23.82
CA PRO A 292 -6.26 -14.87 22.69
C PRO A 292 -7.26 -13.72 22.69
N MET A 293 -6.76 -12.55 22.33
CA MET A 293 -7.54 -11.40 21.92
C MET A 293 -7.58 -11.33 20.39
N GLY A 294 -8.71 -10.90 19.84
CA GLY A 294 -8.97 -10.92 18.40
C GLY A 294 -9.57 -9.60 17.93
N GLY A 295 -9.06 -9.09 16.82
CA GLY A 295 -9.70 -8.02 16.06
C GLY A 295 -9.36 -8.13 14.58
N PRO A 296 -10.26 -7.76 13.65
CA PRO A 296 -9.98 -7.91 12.23
C PRO A 296 -8.83 -6.99 11.78
N VAL A 297 -8.72 -5.78 12.34
CA VAL A 297 -7.60 -4.87 12.01
C VAL A 297 -6.42 -5.12 12.93
N VAL A 298 -6.63 -5.02 14.26
CA VAL A 298 -5.56 -5.19 15.25
C VAL A 298 -5.99 -6.08 16.40
N SER A 299 -5.09 -6.88 16.99
CA SER A 299 -5.40 -7.49 18.30
C SER A 299 -5.26 -6.46 19.42
N THR A 300 -4.04 -5.98 19.65
CA THR A 300 -3.69 -5.18 20.83
C THR A 300 -2.99 -3.88 20.43
N LEU A 301 -3.45 -2.75 21.00
CA LEU A 301 -2.84 -1.43 20.80
C LEU A 301 -2.17 -0.89 22.06
N TYR A 302 -1.03 -0.25 21.83
CA TYR A 302 -0.27 0.55 22.78
C TYR A 302 0.08 1.89 22.16
N ASP A 303 -0.40 2.99 22.75
CA ASP A 303 -0.11 4.36 22.32
C ASP A 303 -0.22 4.58 20.80
N SER A 304 -1.24 3.99 20.18
CA SER A 304 -1.36 3.90 18.71
C SER A 304 -2.67 4.49 18.20
N THR A 305 -2.69 4.80 16.90
CA THR A 305 -3.87 5.34 16.22
C THR A 305 -4.30 4.43 15.08
N ILE A 306 -5.60 4.11 15.01
CA ILE A 306 -6.24 3.50 13.86
C ILE A 306 -7.20 4.52 13.25
N GLU A 307 -7.14 4.73 11.94
CA GLU A 307 -8.05 5.63 11.26
C GLU A 307 -8.53 5.12 9.91
N ASN A 308 -9.77 5.46 9.55
CA ASN A 308 -10.34 5.10 8.26
C ASN A 308 -10.22 3.59 7.95
N CYS A 309 -10.38 2.73 8.94
CA CYS A 309 -10.28 1.28 8.78
C CYS A 309 -11.63 0.60 8.88
N CYS A 310 -11.76 -0.59 8.28
CA CYS A 310 -12.96 -1.39 8.47
C CYS A 310 -12.67 -2.89 8.60
N GLY A 311 -13.50 -3.53 9.43
CA GLY A 311 -13.38 -4.94 9.79
C GLY A 311 -14.62 -5.75 9.39
N ARG A 312 -14.39 -6.92 8.80
CA ARG A 312 -15.37 -7.93 8.40
C ARG A 312 -14.85 -9.34 8.72
N GLY A 313 -15.71 -10.32 8.49
CA GLY A 313 -15.44 -11.73 8.74
C GLY A 313 -15.88 -12.17 10.13
N ASN A 314 -15.52 -13.39 10.50
CA ASN A 314 -15.91 -14.01 11.76
C ASN A 314 -14.74 -14.02 12.74
N ILE A 315 -14.90 -13.39 13.90
CA ILE A 315 -13.87 -13.25 14.93
C ILE A 315 -14.33 -14.03 16.15
N SER A 316 -13.69 -15.17 16.38
CA SER A 316 -13.95 -16.04 17.52
C SER A 316 -12.68 -16.16 18.36
N SER A 317 -12.69 -15.62 19.57
CA SER A 317 -11.55 -15.72 20.49
C SER A 317 -12.00 -16.07 21.90
N SER A 318 -11.18 -16.77 22.68
CA SER A 318 -11.61 -17.20 24.01
C SER A 318 -11.78 -16.03 24.97
N VAL A 319 -10.94 -14.98 24.91
CA VAL A 319 -10.97 -13.85 25.87
C VAL A 319 -11.72 -12.64 25.33
N ALA A 320 -11.27 -12.07 24.21
CA ALA A 320 -11.77 -10.77 23.77
C ALA A 320 -11.88 -10.68 22.24
N SER A 321 -13.09 -10.39 21.73
CA SER A 321 -13.35 -10.23 20.30
C SER A 321 -13.89 -8.83 20.01
N GLY A 322 -13.06 -8.02 19.35
CA GLY A 322 -13.36 -6.64 18.99
C GLY A 322 -13.62 -6.45 17.50
N GLY A 323 -14.56 -5.59 17.13
CA GLY A 323 -14.92 -5.36 15.73
C GLY A 323 -13.89 -4.59 14.90
N ILE A 324 -12.96 -3.88 15.54
CA ILE A 324 -11.77 -3.27 14.92
C ILE A 324 -10.52 -3.74 15.65
N ALA A 325 -10.52 -3.62 16.98
CA ALA A 325 -9.39 -3.97 17.84
C ALA A 325 -9.80 -4.88 19.00
N GLY A 326 -9.01 -5.90 19.34
CA GLY A 326 -9.25 -6.73 20.52
C GLY A 326 -9.14 -5.95 21.84
N ALA A 327 -8.06 -5.21 22.03
CA ALA A 327 -7.74 -4.55 23.29
C ALA A 327 -6.97 -3.25 23.16
N PHE A 328 -7.21 -2.35 24.11
CA PHE A 328 -6.28 -1.28 24.47
C PHE A 328 -5.59 -1.60 25.78
N TRP A 329 -4.26 -1.64 25.77
CA TRP A 329 -3.51 -2.08 26.93
C TRP A 329 -2.65 -0.99 27.58
N GLY A 330 -2.18 0.00 26.81
CA GLY A 330 -1.36 1.08 27.33
C GLY A 330 -1.39 2.35 26.48
N GLY A 331 -1.02 3.47 27.08
CA GLY A 331 -0.85 4.76 26.39
C GLY A 331 -2.15 5.42 25.95
N THR A 332 -2.02 6.41 25.07
CA THR A 332 -3.13 7.16 24.49
C THR A 332 -3.56 6.54 23.16
N ASN A 333 -4.54 5.63 23.21
CA ASN A 333 -5.05 4.96 22.01
C ASN A 333 -6.21 5.72 21.38
N THR A 334 -6.23 5.75 20.05
CA THR A 334 -7.28 6.40 19.28
C THR A 334 -7.79 5.52 18.13
N ILE A 335 -9.11 5.44 17.96
CA ILE A 335 -9.75 4.94 16.74
C ILE A 335 -10.62 6.05 16.15
N ARG A 336 -10.45 6.35 14.86
CA ARG A 336 -11.23 7.38 14.15
C ARG A 336 -11.81 6.88 12.84
N ASN A 337 -13.04 7.26 12.53
CA ASN A 337 -13.68 7.01 11.24
C ASN A 337 -13.61 5.53 10.82
N CYS A 338 -13.81 4.63 11.77
CA CYS A 338 -13.73 3.19 11.53
C CYS A 338 -15.11 2.55 11.59
N TYR A 339 -15.29 1.44 10.88
CA TYR A 339 -16.50 0.63 11.04
C TYR A 339 -16.28 -0.88 11.11
N SER A 340 -17.15 -1.57 11.84
CA SER A 340 -17.17 -3.03 11.89
C SER A 340 -18.49 -3.62 11.40
N LEU A 341 -18.39 -4.59 10.50
CA LEU A 341 -19.47 -5.51 10.13
C LEU A 341 -19.12 -6.95 10.56
N ALA A 342 -18.09 -7.12 11.38
CA ALA A 342 -17.63 -8.43 11.80
C ALA A 342 -18.65 -9.14 12.69
N THR A 343 -18.72 -10.46 12.58
CA THR A 343 -19.42 -11.31 13.54
C THR A 343 -18.45 -11.62 14.68
N LEU A 344 -18.85 -11.36 15.93
CA LEU A 344 -17.97 -11.44 17.09
C LEU A 344 -18.45 -12.51 18.07
N GLN A 345 -17.54 -13.40 18.48
CA GLN A 345 -17.80 -14.47 19.43
C GLN A 345 -16.66 -14.53 20.46
N SER A 346 -16.96 -14.31 21.73
CA SER A 346 -15.99 -14.53 22.79
C SER A 346 -16.65 -15.00 24.08
N THR A 347 -15.86 -15.59 24.99
CA THR A 347 -16.39 -16.09 26.27
C THR A 347 -16.40 -15.04 27.38
N ARG A 348 -15.64 -13.94 27.23
CA ARG A 348 -15.52 -12.91 28.29
C ARG A 348 -15.88 -11.51 27.80
N PHE A 349 -15.25 -11.03 26.73
CA PHE A 349 -15.34 -9.63 26.33
C PHE A 349 -15.64 -9.47 24.82
N THR A 350 -16.87 -9.09 24.47
CA THR A 350 -17.23 -8.74 23.08
C THR A 350 -17.51 -7.25 22.94
N GLY A 351 -16.86 -6.59 21.97
CA GLY A 351 -17.05 -5.17 21.69
C GLY A 351 -17.10 -4.87 20.19
N GLY A 352 -18.13 -4.18 19.73
CA GLY A 352 -18.39 -3.83 18.35
C GLY A 352 -17.31 -2.97 17.69
N ILE A 353 -16.50 -2.25 18.48
CA ILE A 353 -15.27 -1.61 18.00
C ILE A 353 -14.05 -2.14 18.75
N VAL A 354 -14.06 -2.09 20.09
CA VAL A 354 -12.97 -2.60 20.93
C VAL A 354 -13.50 -3.53 22.01
N ALA A 355 -12.96 -4.73 22.18
CA ALA A 355 -13.49 -5.62 23.22
C ALA A 355 -13.09 -5.22 24.65
N ARG A 356 -11.84 -4.81 24.87
CA ARG A 356 -11.34 -4.52 26.23
C ARG A 356 -10.54 -3.22 26.30
N LEU A 357 -10.78 -2.46 27.35
CA LEU A 357 -10.08 -1.21 27.67
C LEU A 357 -9.35 -1.36 29.00
N ASN A 358 -8.09 -0.95 29.10
CA ASN A 358 -7.37 -0.94 30.38
C ASN A 358 -7.75 0.29 31.24
N THR A 359 -7.80 0.12 32.57
CA THR A 359 -8.18 1.19 33.51
C THR A 359 -7.17 2.34 33.57
N GLY A 360 -7.65 3.54 33.89
CA GLY A 360 -6.78 4.67 34.27
C GLY A 360 -6.10 5.38 33.10
N LEU A 361 -6.56 5.12 31.88
CA LEU A 361 -6.07 5.72 30.65
C LEU A 361 -7.18 6.47 29.91
N SER A 362 -6.79 7.33 28.97
CA SER A 362 -7.71 8.07 28.11
C SER A 362 -7.72 7.47 26.71
N TYR A 363 -8.92 7.22 26.18
CA TYR A 363 -9.12 6.64 24.86
C TYR A 363 -10.06 7.52 24.04
N THR A 364 -9.77 7.68 22.76
CA THR A 364 -10.65 8.38 21.82
C THR A 364 -11.23 7.38 20.82
N MET A 365 -12.55 7.38 20.68
CA MET A 365 -13.28 6.70 19.62
C MET A 365 -14.19 7.72 18.95
N ASP A 366 -13.85 8.17 17.75
CA ASP A 366 -14.62 9.22 17.06
C ASP A 366 -14.98 8.80 15.64
N GLY A 367 -16.18 9.17 15.19
CA GLY A 367 -16.74 8.69 13.93
C GLY A 367 -16.82 7.16 13.80
N CYS A 368 -17.01 6.40 14.89
CA CYS A 368 -16.97 4.92 14.84
C CYS A 368 -18.36 4.27 14.77
N TYR A 369 -18.54 3.29 13.89
CA TYR A 369 -19.83 2.63 13.66
C TYR A 369 -19.71 1.10 13.65
N TRP A 370 -20.68 0.38 14.21
CA TRP A 370 -20.65 -1.09 14.18
C TRP A 370 -22.05 -1.68 14.03
N LEU A 371 -22.13 -2.91 13.53
CA LEU A 371 -23.40 -3.56 13.20
C LEU A 371 -24.09 -4.24 14.39
N ALA A 372 -23.32 -4.88 15.29
CA ALA A 372 -23.87 -5.67 16.39
C ALA A 372 -22.96 -5.72 17.61
N GLY A 373 -23.57 -5.90 18.80
CA GLY A 373 -22.86 -5.93 20.09
C GLY A 373 -22.79 -4.56 20.78
N PRO A 374 -22.27 -4.49 22.02
CA PRO A 374 -21.98 -3.21 22.68
C PRO A 374 -20.78 -2.53 22.00
N LEU A 375 -20.53 -1.22 22.21
CA LEU A 375 -19.32 -0.57 21.66
C LEU A 375 -18.03 -1.28 22.12
N TYR A 376 -17.99 -1.59 23.42
CA TYR A 376 -16.96 -2.36 24.10
C TYR A 376 -17.56 -3.27 25.16
N ALA A 377 -16.86 -4.35 25.52
CA ALA A 377 -17.27 -5.20 26.62
C ALA A 377 -16.82 -4.56 27.93
N GLU A 378 -17.68 -4.58 28.96
CA GLU A 378 -17.31 -4.07 30.28
C GLU A 378 -16.00 -4.70 30.77
N GLY A 379 -14.95 -3.87 30.85
CA GLY A 379 -13.62 -4.26 31.27
C GLY A 379 -13.02 -3.15 32.14
N SER A 380 -13.32 -3.23 33.44
CA SER A 380 -12.69 -2.51 34.55
C SER A 380 -12.82 -0.97 34.57
N GLY A 381 -13.69 -0.42 35.44
CA GLY A 381 -13.47 0.89 36.07
C GLY A 381 -14.17 2.14 35.51
N GLY A 382 -15.19 2.03 34.65
CA GLY A 382 -15.97 3.21 34.24
C GLY A 382 -15.27 4.15 33.25
N VAL A 383 -14.35 3.62 32.44
CA VAL A 383 -13.73 4.37 31.34
C VAL A 383 -14.70 4.41 30.16
N THR A 384 -15.14 5.61 29.78
CA THR A 384 -15.93 5.86 28.58
C THR A 384 -15.05 6.58 27.56
N PRO A 385 -14.80 6.01 26.37
CA PRO A 385 -14.08 6.72 25.32
C PRO A 385 -14.78 8.02 24.94
N SER A 386 -14.01 9.07 24.63
CA SER A 386 -14.52 10.32 24.08
C SER A 386 -14.74 10.20 22.57
N GLY A 387 -15.65 11.01 22.02
CA GLY A 387 -15.92 11.09 20.58
C GLY A 387 -17.32 10.61 20.18
N ASN A 388 -17.61 10.67 18.89
CA ASN A 388 -18.89 10.26 18.32
C ASN A 388 -18.82 8.80 17.88
N TYR A 389 -19.70 7.96 18.41
CA TYR A 389 -19.80 6.56 18.00
C TYR A 389 -21.25 6.10 18.08
N ARG A 390 -21.62 5.17 17.19
CA ARG A 390 -23.02 4.72 17.10
C ARG A 390 -23.14 3.28 16.61
N LEU A 391 -23.98 2.50 17.30
CA LEU A 391 -24.50 1.26 16.75
C LEU A 391 -25.36 1.60 15.51
N ALA A 392 -24.96 1.08 14.36
CA ALA A 392 -25.58 1.34 13.07
C ALA A 392 -26.30 0.10 12.56
N SER A 393 -27.43 0.32 11.89
CA SER A 393 -28.14 -0.76 11.18
C SER A 393 -27.45 -1.06 9.85
N LEU A 394 -27.74 -2.24 9.27
CA LEU A 394 -27.28 -2.54 7.91
C LEU A 394 -27.74 -1.48 6.89
N SER A 395 -28.99 -1.00 7.03
CA SER A 395 -29.52 0.08 6.19
C SER A 395 -28.80 1.42 6.35
N ASP A 396 -28.20 1.70 7.52
CA ASP A 396 -27.38 2.91 7.69
C ASP A 396 -26.11 2.80 6.85
N PHE A 397 -25.44 1.64 6.89
CA PHE A 397 -24.24 1.37 6.09
C PHE A 397 -24.53 1.38 4.59
N GLU A 398 -25.69 0.87 4.18
CA GLU A 398 -26.10 0.76 2.77
C GLU A 398 -26.85 1.99 2.25
N SER A 399 -26.99 3.05 3.06
CA SER A 399 -27.78 4.24 2.70
C SER A 399 -27.17 5.05 1.56
N GLY A 400 -25.86 4.93 1.33
CA GLY A 400 -25.10 5.82 0.43
C GLY A 400 -24.88 7.23 0.98
N VAL A 401 -25.28 7.52 2.22
CA VAL A 401 -25.08 8.83 2.87
C VAL A 401 -23.76 8.81 3.66
N PRO A 402 -22.88 9.81 3.50
CA PRO A 402 -21.68 9.92 4.30
C PRO A 402 -21.97 10.00 5.80
N PHE A 403 -21.21 9.25 6.60
CA PHE A 403 -21.25 9.39 8.05
C PHE A 403 -20.70 10.76 8.48
N PRO A 404 -21.27 11.39 9.53
CA PRO A 404 -20.75 12.64 10.06
C PRO A 404 -19.23 12.61 10.31
N GLY A 405 -18.51 13.60 9.76
CA GLY A 405 -17.06 13.74 9.91
C GLY A 405 -16.20 12.86 8.98
N TRP A 406 -16.81 11.98 8.18
CA TRP A 406 -16.06 11.11 7.27
C TRP A 406 -15.68 11.87 5.99
N ASP A 407 -14.42 11.74 5.60
CA ASP A 407 -13.88 12.37 4.40
C ASP A 407 -14.31 11.59 3.14
N THR A 408 -15.08 12.25 2.27
CA THR A 408 -15.50 11.70 0.98
C THR A 408 -14.37 11.59 -0.04
N GLY A 409 -13.18 12.10 0.25
CA GLY A 409 -11.93 11.85 -0.49
C GLY A 409 -11.23 10.56 -0.07
N VAL A 410 -11.57 10.00 1.10
CA VAL A 410 -11.08 8.71 1.59
C VAL A 410 -12.12 7.61 1.35
N TRP A 411 -13.39 7.92 1.63
CA TRP A 411 -14.49 6.98 1.54
C TRP A 411 -15.42 7.27 0.35
N GLN A 412 -15.84 6.21 -0.33
CA GLN A 412 -16.94 6.20 -1.28
C GLN A 412 -18.19 5.66 -0.58
N PHE A 413 -19.30 6.38 -0.75
CA PHE A 413 -20.62 5.96 -0.29
C PHE A 413 -21.50 5.72 -1.53
N GLU A 414 -22.09 4.54 -1.61
CA GLU A 414 -22.97 4.14 -2.71
C GLU A 414 -24.18 3.40 -2.12
N ALA A 415 -25.38 3.74 -2.58
CA ALA A 415 -26.60 3.08 -2.10
C ALA A 415 -26.56 1.58 -2.38
N GLY A 416 -26.89 0.76 -1.38
CA GLY A 416 -26.84 -0.71 -1.46
C GLY A 416 -25.45 -1.31 -1.21
N LYS A 417 -24.44 -0.50 -0.90
CA LYS A 417 -23.10 -0.96 -0.49
C LYS A 417 -22.69 -0.30 0.82
N ALA A 418 -22.01 -1.04 1.67
CA ALA A 418 -21.33 -0.42 2.82
C ALA A 418 -20.22 0.54 2.33
N PRO A 419 -19.77 1.50 3.16
CA PRO A 419 -18.73 2.45 2.76
C PRO A 419 -17.46 1.73 2.30
N GLN A 420 -16.91 2.16 1.16
CA GLN A 420 -15.73 1.56 0.55
C GLN A 420 -14.57 2.56 0.58
N LEU A 421 -13.38 2.10 0.93
CA LEU A 421 -12.18 2.91 0.84
C LEU A 421 -11.83 3.16 -0.63
N ARG A 422 -11.74 4.44 -1.02
CA ARG A 422 -11.49 4.84 -2.41
C ARG A 422 -10.19 4.29 -2.96
N VAL A 423 -9.20 4.09 -2.10
CA VAL A 423 -7.88 3.60 -2.50
C VAL A 423 -7.98 2.22 -3.18
N PHE A 424 -9.04 1.43 -2.91
CA PHE A 424 -9.31 0.12 -3.52
C PHE A 424 -10.29 0.16 -4.71
N LEU A 425 -10.78 1.33 -5.14
CA LEU A 425 -11.82 1.45 -6.19
C LEU A 425 -11.25 1.79 -7.58
N ARG A 426 -10.09 1.23 -7.92
CA ARG A 426 -9.37 1.56 -9.15
C ARG A 426 -9.99 0.96 -10.40
#